data_AF-A0ABD5T297-F1
#
_entry.id   AF-A0ABD5T297-F1
#
_cell.length_a   1.000
_cell.length_b   1.000
_cell.length_c   1.000
_cell.angle_alpha   90.00
_cell.angle_beta   90.00
_cell.angle_gamma   90.00
#
_symmetry.space_group_name_H-M   'P 1'
#
loop_
_entity.id
_entity.type
_entity.pdbx_description
1 polymer ?
#
loop_
_entity_poly.entity_id
_entity_poly.type
_entity_poly.pdbx_seq_one_letter_code
_entity_poly.pdbx_strand_id
1 'polypeptide(L)'
;MASTSETTTEVSATDTAQGEGSPEAVMDAAVKMEPFETQVLLPQHDGPLYVTGRIEGNFSKYRVHERPGDGIGGYVGEIGFKRGFLDAEPEIKFFPADDDAEPEPVERLKVSGHGRTDQLDAILTELRTELTDTNWETDPGRTSYGEWISASTTLREFAVSECPHLTETGGQIFHRSEVEHAIARYPHGAVEVMNSVTMAVERDDELTFEEVNPEAVRAVLFRYAAEHLD
;
A
#
# COMPACT_ATOMS: atom_id res chain seq x y z
N MET A 1 -34.20 -17.25 -26.32
CA MET A 1 -34.17 -17.21 -24.85
C MET A 1 -32.76 -17.53 -24.42
N ALA A 2 -32.28 -16.75 -23.46
CA ALA A 2 -30.88 -16.54 -23.15
C ALA A 2 -30.32 -17.53 -22.11
N SER A 3 -28.99 -17.43 -21.98
CA SER A 3 -28.13 -17.85 -20.87
C SER A 3 -27.82 -19.35 -20.78
N THR A 4 -26.58 -19.76 -20.54
CA THR A 4 -25.55 -19.09 -19.73
C THR A 4 -24.17 -19.46 -20.29
N SER A 5 -23.38 -18.47 -20.73
CA SER A 5 -21.94 -18.65 -20.83
C SER A 5 -21.38 -18.30 -19.46
N GLU A 6 -20.84 -19.30 -18.77
CA GLU A 6 -20.03 -19.12 -17.58
C GLU A 6 -18.78 -18.35 -17.98
N THR A 7 -18.74 -17.05 -17.63
CA THR A 7 -17.48 -16.32 -17.58
C THR A 7 -16.76 -16.78 -16.33
N THR A 8 -15.93 -17.81 -16.45
CA THR A 8 -14.87 -18.05 -15.50
C THR A 8 -13.91 -16.88 -15.63
N THR A 9 -13.97 -15.95 -14.67
CA THR A 9 -12.93 -14.94 -14.50
C THR A 9 -11.65 -15.70 -14.16
N GLU A 10 -10.78 -15.85 -15.16
CA GLU A 10 -9.40 -16.26 -14.94
C GLU A 10 -8.77 -15.24 -14.00
N VAL A 11 -8.48 -15.67 -12.78
CA VAL A 11 -7.60 -14.95 -11.86
C VAL A 11 -6.24 -14.89 -12.56
N SER A 12 -5.90 -13.72 -13.10
CA SER A 12 -4.65 -13.56 -13.86
C SER A 12 -3.48 -13.73 -12.90
N ALA A 13 -2.71 -14.78 -13.12
CA ALA A 13 -1.53 -15.13 -12.35
C ALA A 13 -0.50 -13.98 -12.37
N THR A 14 -0.12 -13.50 -11.19
CA THR A 14 1.22 -13.01 -10.81
C THR A 14 2.18 -12.71 -11.98
N ASP A 15 2.00 -11.56 -12.65
CA ASP A 15 3.00 -11.07 -13.59
C ASP A 15 4.29 -10.80 -12.80
N THR A 16 5.33 -11.59 -13.11
CA THR A 16 6.66 -11.46 -12.53
C THR A 16 7.60 -10.95 -13.60
N ALA A 17 8.18 -9.78 -13.39
CA ALA A 17 9.23 -9.22 -14.22
C ALA A 17 10.58 -9.37 -13.50
N GLN A 18 11.62 -9.76 -14.23
CA GLN A 18 12.98 -9.83 -13.72
C GLN A 18 13.92 -9.10 -14.68
N GLY A 19 14.62 -8.12 -14.16
CA GLY A 19 15.71 -7.43 -14.84
C GLY A 19 17.06 -7.87 -14.26
N GLU A 20 17.95 -8.37 -15.10
CA GLU A 20 19.31 -8.73 -14.75
C GLU A 20 20.21 -8.62 -15.99
N GLY A 21 21.46 -8.20 -15.81
CA GLY A 21 22.49 -8.26 -16.84
C GLY A 21 22.60 -7.04 -17.76
N SER A 22 21.57 -6.19 -17.87
CA SER A 22 21.67 -4.86 -18.48
C SER A 22 20.78 -3.81 -17.80
N PRO A 23 21.15 -2.51 -17.83
CA PRO A 23 20.33 -1.43 -17.30
C PRO A 23 18.92 -1.37 -17.92
N GLU A 24 18.76 -1.68 -19.20
CA GLU A 24 17.47 -1.74 -19.88
C GLU A 24 16.57 -2.83 -19.30
N ALA A 25 17.12 -4.02 -19.03
CA ALA A 25 16.34 -5.11 -18.44
C ALA A 25 15.85 -4.76 -17.03
N VAL A 26 16.69 -4.08 -16.23
CA VAL A 26 16.29 -3.58 -14.90
C VAL A 26 15.23 -2.48 -15.03
N MET A 27 15.37 -1.57 -15.99
CA MET A 27 14.37 -0.54 -16.29
C MET A 27 13.03 -1.17 -16.68
N ASP A 28 13.02 -2.17 -17.55
CA ASP A 28 11.82 -2.85 -18.02
C ASP A 28 11.07 -3.54 -16.87
N ALA A 29 11.79 -4.05 -15.86
CA ALA A 29 11.18 -4.53 -14.63
C ALA A 29 10.68 -3.36 -13.76
N ALA A 30 11.48 -2.31 -13.57
CA ALA A 30 11.14 -1.17 -12.71
C ALA A 30 9.87 -0.43 -13.16
N VAL A 31 9.64 -0.30 -14.47
CA VAL A 31 8.42 0.35 -15.00
C VAL A 31 7.14 -0.46 -14.78
N LYS A 32 7.24 -1.70 -14.27
CA LYS A 32 6.10 -2.54 -13.88
C LYS A 32 5.74 -2.40 -12.41
N MET A 33 6.50 -1.63 -11.63
CA MET A 33 6.15 -1.37 -10.24
C MET A 33 4.89 -0.50 -10.18
N GLU A 34 3.94 -0.94 -9.36
CA GLU A 34 2.71 -0.23 -9.08
C GLU A 34 2.49 -0.19 -7.56
N PRO A 35 2.20 0.99 -6.98
CA PRO A 35 1.95 1.12 -5.55
C PRO A 35 0.83 0.21 -5.11
N PHE A 36 1.05 -0.47 -3.99
CA PHE A 36 0.12 -1.38 -3.35
C PHE A 36 -0.25 -2.62 -4.15
N GLU A 37 0.32 -2.84 -5.32
CA GLU A 37 0.07 -4.05 -6.11
C GLU A 37 1.32 -4.89 -6.27
N THR A 38 2.50 -4.30 -6.08
CA THR A 38 3.77 -4.94 -6.37
C THR A 38 4.67 -5.04 -5.15
N GLN A 39 5.43 -6.14 -5.12
CA GLN A 39 6.59 -6.31 -4.26
C GLN A 39 7.84 -6.48 -5.11
N VAL A 40 8.99 -6.17 -4.54
CA VAL A 40 10.29 -6.23 -5.20
C VAL A 40 11.30 -7.01 -4.38
N LEU A 41 12.25 -7.66 -5.08
CA LEU A 41 13.46 -8.20 -4.47
C LEU A 41 14.67 -7.43 -5.01
N LEU A 42 15.46 -6.91 -4.08
CA LEU A 42 16.74 -6.26 -4.34
C LEU A 42 17.86 -7.16 -3.81
N PRO A 43 19.00 -7.30 -4.50
CA PRO A 43 20.15 -8.06 -3.99
C PRO A 43 20.70 -7.53 -2.67
N GLN A 44 20.55 -6.22 -2.43
CA GLN A 44 21.06 -5.54 -1.24
C GLN A 44 20.15 -5.68 -0.01
N HIS A 45 18.96 -6.28 -0.15
CA HIS A 45 17.99 -6.40 0.93
C HIS A 45 17.54 -7.86 1.10
N ASP A 46 17.48 -8.31 2.35
CA ASP A 46 16.96 -9.63 2.66
C ASP A 46 15.42 -9.59 2.65
N GLY A 47 14.81 -10.33 1.72
CA GLY A 47 13.36 -10.50 1.65
C GLY A 47 12.62 -9.50 0.73
N PRO A 48 11.30 -9.69 0.54
CA PRO A 48 10.47 -8.85 -0.31
C PRO A 48 10.16 -7.50 0.34
N LEU A 49 10.31 -6.46 -0.47
CA LEU A 49 9.89 -5.10 -0.14
C LEU A 49 8.58 -4.78 -0.87
N TYR A 50 7.67 -4.10 -0.20
CA TYR A 50 6.37 -3.72 -0.75
C TYR A 50 6.43 -2.29 -1.27
N VAL A 51 5.94 -2.08 -2.49
CA VAL A 51 5.86 -0.74 -3.08
C VAL A 51 4.63 -0.04 -2.51
N THR A 52 4.82 1.02 -1.74
CA THR A 52 3.74 1.65 -0.94
C THR A 52 3.38 3.05 -1.41
N GLY A 53 4.02 3.59 -2.45
CA GLY A 53 3.70 4.92 -2.93
C GLY A 53 4.54 5.32 -4.12
N ARG A 54 4.08 6.33 -4.85
CA ARG A 54 4.83 6.95 -5.95
C ARG A 54 5.20 8.37 -5.56
N ILE A 55 6.44 8.74 -5.80
CA ILE A 55 6.97 10.07 -5.54
C ILE A 55 7.32 10.70 -6.89
N GLU A 56 6.73 11.86 -7.15
CA GLU A 56 7.00 12.62 -8.37
C GLU A 56 8.23 13.52 -8.18
N GLY A 57 9.10 13.55 -9.19
CA GLY A 57 10.31 14.38 -9.16
C GLY A 57 11.14 14.19 -10.43
N ASN A 58 12.44 14.48 -10.34
CA ASN A 58 13.38 14.29 -11.45
C ASN A 58 13.57 12.82 -11.85
N PHE A 59 13.32 11.90 -10.91
CA PHE A 59 13.18 10.47 -11.13
C PHE A 59 11.70 10.10 -10.94
N SER A 60 11.24 9.08 -11.66
CA SER A 60 10.06 8.35 -11.20
C SER A 60 10.50 7.46 -10.05
N LYS A 61 10.03 7.75 -8.84
CA LYS A 61 10.43 7.03 -7.64
C LYS A 61 9.25 6.29 -7.02
N TYR A 62 9.56 5.16 -6.41
CA TYR A 62 8.63 4.33 -5.66
C TYR A 62 9.12 4.15 -4.25
N ARG A 63 8.26 4.44 -3.27
CA ARG A 63 8.52 4.21 -1.86
C ARG A 63 8.44 2.71 -1.58
N VAL A 64 9.37 2.19 -0.77
CA VAL A 64 9.39 0.78 -0.39
C VAL A 64 9.47 0.59 1.13
N HIS A 65 8.66 -0.34 1.62
CA HIS A 65 8.60 -0.74 3.03
C HIS A 65 8.76 -2.25 3.16
N GLU A 66 9.24 -2.71 4.32
CA GLU A 66 9.13 -4.11 4.68
C GLU A 66 7.68 -4.49 4.93
N ARG A 67 7.38 -5.79 4.78
CA ARG A 67 6.09 -6.32 5.20
C ARG A 67 5.96 -6.21 6.73
N PRO A 68 4.82 -5.73 7.26
CA PRO A 68 4.54 -5.88 8.68
C PRO A 68 4.50 -7.38 9.04
N GLY A 69 5.29 -7.74 10.05
CA GLY A 69 5.34 -9.07 10.66
C GLY A 69 4.79 -8.99 12.08
N ASP A 70 5.64 -9.28 13.06
CA ASP A 70 5.34 -9.05 14.48
C ASP A 70 5.40 -7.56 14.86
N GLY A 71 5.96 -6.71 14.00
CA GLY A 71 6.01 -5.24 14.15
C GLY A 71 5.51 -4.50 12.91
N ILE A 72 5.60 -3.17 12.94
CA ILE A 72 5.08 -2.25 11.89
C ILE A 72 5.71 -2.48 10.50
N GLY A 73 6.90 -3.05 10.43
CA GLY A 73 7.68 -3.20 9.20
C GLY A 73 8.35 -1.88 8.82
N GLY A 74 9.66 -1.90 8.58
CA GLY A 74 10.45 -0.68 8.42
C GLY A 74 10.23 0.05 7.11
N TYR A 75 10.38 1.37 7.14
CA TYR A 75 10.65 2.15 5.93
C TYR A 75 12.07 1.89 5.46
N VAL A 76 12.22 1.45 4.20
CA VAL A 76 13.50 0.99 3.67
C VAL A 76 14.14 2.04 2.76
N GLY A 77 13.32 2.79 2.03
CA GLY A 77 13.78 3.86 1.15
C GLY A 77 12.95 3.96 -0.12
N GLU A 78 13.61 4.34 -1.22
CA GLU A 78 12.96 4.57 -2.51
C GLU A 78 13.71 3.87 -3.65
N ILE A 79 12.99 3.34 -4.63
CA ILE A 79 13.55 2.88 -5.90
C ILE A 79 13.23 3.92 -6.96
N GLY A 80 14.25 4.61 -7.47
CA GLY A 80 14.11 5.64 -8.49
C GLY A 80 14.65 5.18 -9.84
N PHE A 81 13.94 5.51 -10.91
CA PHE A 81 14.41 5.28 -12.27
C PHE A 81 14.18 6.50 -13.17
N LYS A 82 15.09 6.66 -14.12
CA LYS A 82 15.03 7.70 -15.15
C LYS A 82 15.27 7.05 -16.50
N ARG A 83 14.26 7.15 -17.38
CA ARG A 83 14.42 6.72 -18.77
C ARG A 83 15.48 7.60 -19.42
N GLY A 84 16.50 6.96 -19.98
CA GLY A 84 17.52 7.63 -20.78
C GLY A 84 16.90 8.44 -21.91
N PHE A 85 17.51 9.57 -22.27
CA PHE A 85 17.13 10.36 -23.43
C PHE A 85 18.27 10.40 -24.43
N LEU A 86 17.93 10.07 -25.69
CA LEU A 86 18.67 10.23 -26.95
C LEU A 86 20.13 9.71 -27.04
N ASP A 87 20.86 9.52 -25.94
CA ASP A 87 22.21 8.92 -25.84
C ASP A 87 22.60 8.56 -24.38
N ALA A 88 21.72 8.79 -23.39
CA ALA A 88 21.99 8.42 -21.99
C ALA A 88 21.42 7.02 -21.69
N GLU A 89 22.21 6.18 -21.01
CA GLU A 89 21.74 4.89 -20.51
C GLU A 89 20.61 5.08 -19.47
N PRO A 90 19.63 4.16 -19.39
CA PRO A 90 18.64 4.18 -18.32
C PRO A 90 19.34 4.03 -16.96
N GLU A 91 18.89 4.81 -15.99
CA GLU A 91 19.47 4.82 -14.65
C GLU A 91 18.42 4.34 -13.65
N ILE A 92 18.77 3.34 -12.84
CA ILE A 92 17.94 2.79 -11.77
C ILE A 92 18.79 2.77 -10.49
N LYS A 93 18.27 3.40 -9.44
CA LYS A 93 18.94 3.55 -8.16
C LYS A 93 18.01 3.21 -7.00
N PHE A 94 18.60 2.66 -5.95
CA PHE A 94 18.00 2.55 -4.64
C PHE A 94 18.51 3.72 -3.78
N PHE A 95 17.59 4.42 -3.14
CA PHE A 95 17.85 5.54 -2.24
C PHE A 95 17.49 5.03 -0.83
N PRO A 96 18.46 4.63 0.00
CA PRO A 96 18.17 4.15 1.35
C PRO A 96 17.47 5.23 2.18
N ALA A 97 16.71 4.82 3.19
CA ALA A 97 16.05 5.75 4.11
C ALA A 97 17.03 6.54 5.00
N ASP A 98 18.25 6.04 5.20
CA ASP A 98 19.30 6.74 5.93
C ASP A 98 19.79 7.98 5.15
N ASP A 99 19.57 9.18 5.70
CA ASP A 99 19.92 10.47 5.10
C ASP A 99 21.41 10.60 4.77
N ASP A 100 22.28 9.88 5.48
CA ASP A 100 23.73 9.89 5.26
C ASP A 100 24.17 8.85 4.20
N ALA A 101 23.26 7.98 3.74
CA ALA A 101 23.58 6.94 2.77
C ALA A 101 23.53 7.44 1.32
N GLU A 102 24.55 7.09 0.55
CA GLU A 102 24.63 7.43 -0.87
C GLU A 102 23.70 6.53 -1.70
N PRO A 103 23.04 7.06 -2.75
CA PRO A 103 22.22 6.25 -3.65
C PRO A 103 23.02 5.16 -4.37
N GLU A 104 22.51 3.93 -4.36
CA GLU A 104 23.19 2.76 -4.92
C GLU A 104 22.58 2.34 -6.26
N PRO A 105 23.38 1.92 -7.25
CA PRO A 105 22.86 1.38 -8.50
C PRO A 105 22.13 0.05 -8.28
N VAL A 106 21.00 -0.13 -8.95
CA VAL A 106 20.25 -1.39 -8.94
C VAL A 106 20.63 -2.21 -10.18
N GLU A 107 21.45 -3.25 -10.00
CA GLU A 107 21.90 -4.11 -11.10
C GLU A 107 20.95 -5.29 -11.39
N ARG A 108 20.10 -5.63 -10.41
CA ARG A 108 19.11 -6.69 -10.50
C ARG A 108 17.86 -6.27 -9.77
N LEU A 109 16.72 -6.47 -10.40
CA LEU A 109 15.42 -6.18 -9.82
C LEU A 109 14.44 -7.26 -10.23
N LYS A 110 13.82 -7.91 -9.24
CA LYS A 110 12.64 -8.73 -9.49
C LYS A 110 11.42 -8.00 -8.98
N VAL A 111 10.43 -7.81 -9.85
CA VAL A 111 9.13 -7.21 -9.53
C VAL A 111 8.08 -8.31 -9.69
N SER A 112 7.20 -8.45 -8.70
CA SER A 112 6.09 -9.40 -8.76
C SER A 112 4.84 -8.78 -8.17
N GLY A 113 3.70 -9.00 -8.82
CA GLY A 113 2.40 -8.65 -8.25
C GLY A 113 2.09 -9.44 -6.97
N HIS A 114 1.26 -8.87 -6.11
CA HIS A 114 0.71 -9.52 -4.93
C HIS A 114 -0.80 -9.26 -4.81
N GLY A 115 -1.57 -10.24 -4.33
CA GLY A 115 -3.04 -10.15 -4.25
C GLY A 115 -3.60 -9.42 -3.02
N ARG A 116 -2.78 -8.70 -2.24
CA ARG A 116 -3.23 -8.08 -0.97
C ARG A 116 -4.25 -6.96 -1.18
N THR A 117 -4.17 -6.25 -2.30
CA THR A 117 -5.15 -5.20 -2.62
C THR A 117 -6.49 -5.83 -3.00
N ASP A 118 -6.49 -6.86 -3.85
CA ASP A 118 -7.71 -7.62 -4.18
C ASP A 118 -8.35 -8.24 -2.94
N GLN A 119 -7.53 -8.77 -2.02
CA GLN A 119 -8.00 -9.31 -0.75
C GLN A 119 -8.66 -8.25 0.13
N LEU A 120 -8.10 -7.03 0.18
CA LEU A 120 -8.71 -5.93 0.92
C LEU A 120 -10.01 -5.49 0.23
N ASP A 121 -10.00 -5.37 -1.09
CA ASP A 121 -11.19 -4.99 -1.87
C ASP A 121 -12.36 -5.94 -1.65
N ALA A 122 -12.08 -7.24 -1.58
CA ALA A 122 -13.09 -8.27 -1.35
C ALA A 122 -13.82 -8.13 0.00
N ILE A 123 -13.17 -7.55 1.01
CA ILE A 123 -13.74 -7.41 2.37
C ILE A 123 -14.17 -5.97 2.70
N LEU A 124 -13.80 -4.97 1.89
CA LEU A 124 -14.01 -3.57 2.22
C LEU A 124 -15.49 -3.20 2.42
N THR A 125 -16.39 -3.75 1.62
CA THR A 125 -17.83 -3.45 1.73
C THR A 125 -18.40 -3.93 3.06
N GLU A 126 -18.06 -5.16 3.47
CA GLU A 126 -18.50 -5.73 4.75
C GLU A 126 -17.84 -5.02 5.93
N LEU A 127 -16.53 -4.81 5.87
CA LEU A 127 -15.77 -4.07 6.89
C LEU A 127 -16.35 -2.67 7.13
N ARG A 128 -16.71 -1.94 6.07
CA ARG A 128 -17.33 -0.62 6.20
C ARG A 128 -18.73 -0.69 6.79
N THR A 129 -19.50 -1.72 6.42
CA THR A 129 -20.83 -1.94 6.98
C THR A 129 -20.77 -2.17 8.48
N GLU A 130 -19.84 -3.00 8.93
CA GLU A 130 -19.56 -3.25 10.34
C GLU A 130 -19.10 -1.98 11.08
N LEU A 131 -18.20 -1.20 10.48
CA LEU A 131 -17.64 -0.02 11.14
C LEU A 131 -18.61 1.16 11.26
N THR A 132 -19.54 1.32 10.32
CA THR A 132 -20.41 2.51 10.24
C THR A 132 -21.90 2.22 10.46
N ASP A 133 -22.28 0.98 10.79
CA ASP A 133 -23.67 0.52 10.92
C ASP A 133 -24.57 0.84 9.70
N THR A 134 -23.96 1.06 8.53
CA THR A 134 -24.63 1.47 7.28
C THR A 134 -24.43 0.39 6.25
N ASN A 135 -25.47 -0.05 5.54
CA ASN A 135 -25.31 -1.07 4.50
C ASN A 135 -24.57 -0.48 3.27
N TRP A 136 -23.29 -0.80 3.11
CA TRP A 136 -22.48 -0.31 2.00
C TRP A 136 -22.74 -1.01 0.66
N GLU A 137 -23.43 -2.15 0.65
CA GLU A 137 -23.86 -2.79 -0.59
C GLU A 137 -24.97 -1.98 -1.28
N THR A 138 -25.89 -1.41 -0.50
CA THR A 138 -27.06 -0.70 -1.05
C THR A 138 -26.93 0.82 -0.99
N ASP A 139 -26.24 1.34 0.02
CA ASP A 139 -26.19 2.78 0.33
C ASP A 139 -24.74 3.27 0.60
N PRO A 140 -23.78 3.01 -0.30
CA PRO A 140 -22.38 3.36 -0.08
C PRO A 140 -22.19 4.86 0.14
N GLY A 141 -21.43 5.21 1.19
CA GLY A 141 -21.11 6.59 1.54
C GLY A 141 -22.28 7.43 2.08
N ARG A 142 -23.42 6.81 2.42
CA ARG A 142 -24.56 7.47 3.09
C ARG A 142 -24.43 7.53 4.62
N THR A 143 -23.20 7.61 5.08
CA THR A 143 -22.81 7.74 6.48
C THR A 143 -22.76 9.20 6.90
N SER A 144 -23.10 9.45 8.14
CA SER A 144 -23.02 10.73 8.84
C SER A 144 -21.63 10.96 9.43
N TYR A 145 -21.32 12.22 9.73
CA TYR A 145 -20.06 12.58 10.39
C TYR A 145 -19.82 11.83 11.71
N GLY A 146 -20.89 11.56 12.48
CA GLY A 146 -20.78 10.79 13.72
C GLY A 146 -20.34 9.34 13.47
N GLU A 147 -20.85 8.71 12.42
CA GLU A 147 -20.47 7.35 12.02
C GLU A 147 -19.03 7.31 11.51
N TRP A 148 -18.55 8.36 10.82
CA TRP A 148 -17.14 8.43 10.38
C TRP A 148 -16.18 8.46 11.56
N ILE A 149 -16.46 9.33 12.54
CA ILE A 149 -15.65 9.46 13.75
C ILE A 149 -15.71 8.19 14.59
N SER A 150 -16.88 7.54 14.66
CA SER A 150 -17.02 6.27 15.36
C SER A 150 -16.16 5.18 14.71
N ALA A 151 -16.24 5.03 13.38
CA ALA A 151 -15.42 4.07 12.64
C ALA A 151 -13.92 4.29 12.81
N SER A 152 -13.44 5.54 12.71
CA SER A 152 -12.02 5.87 12.91
C SER A 152 -11.56 5.63 14.36
N THR A 153 -12.43 5.92 15.34
CA THR A 153 -12.17 5.63 16.76
C THR A 153 -12.06 4.13 17.01
N THR A 154 -13.02 3.33 16.51
CA THR A 154 -13.02 1.87 16.66
C THR A 154 -11.74 1.26 16.09
N LEU A 155 -11.34 1.64 14.88
CA LEU A 155 -10.10 1.14 14.27
C LEU A 155 -8.87 1.55 15.05
N ARG A 156 -8.80 2.79 15.56
CA ARG A 156 -7.70 3.23 16.41
C ARG A 156 -7.63 2.41 17.71
N GLU A 157 -8.75 2.25 18.40
CA GLU A 157 -8.81 1.50 19.65
C GLU A 157 -8.42 0.04 19.45
N PHE A 158 -8.93 -0.58 18.39
CA PHE A 158 -8.53 -1.92 17.97
C PHE A 158 -7.02 -1.99 17.68
N ALA A 159 -6.49 -1.04 16.93
CA ALA A 159 -5.08 -1.03 16.57
C ALA A 159 -4.18 -0.90 17.82
N VAL A 160 -4.58 -0.10 18.81
CA VAL A 160 -3.84 0.07 20.07
C VAL A 160 -3.95 -1.13 20.99
N SER A 161 -5.11 -1.80 21.04
CA SER A 161 -5.37 -2.90 21.97
C SER A 161 -4.91 -4.25 21.43
N GLU A 162 -5.31 -4.59 20.20
CA GLU A 162 -5.11 -5.91 19.59
C GLU A 162 -3.92 -5.94 18.62
N CYS A 163 -3.49 -4.78 18.12
CA CYS A 163 -2.37 -4.66 17.18
C CYS A 163 -1.26 -3.69 17.64
N PRO A 164 -0.88 -3.62 18.93
CA PRO A 164 -0.03 -2.55 19.45
C PRO A 164 1.32 -2.43 18.73
N HIS A 165 1.84 -3.54 18.21
CA HIS A 165 3.11 -3.58 17.48
C HIS A 165 3.03 -3.09 16.03
N LEU A 166 1.81 -2.92 15.49
CA LEU A 166 1.55 -2.38 14.15
C LEU A 166 1.25 -0.87 14.20
N THR A 167 1.31 -0.24 15.38
CA THR A 167 1.03 1.19 15.55
C THR A 167 2.04 1.88 16.44
N GLU A 168 3.04 2.54 15.87
CA GLU A 168 3.98 3.35 16.66
C GLU A 168 3.34 4.66 17.13
N THR A 169 2.51 5.26 16.29
CA THR A 169 1.79 6.51 16.61
C THR A 169 0.54 6.30 17.47
N GLY A 170 0.30 5.09 17.99
CA GLY A 170 -0.93 4.79 18.74
C GLY A 170 -2.21 4.89 17.90
N GLY A 171 -2.11 4.53 16.62
CA GLY A 171 -3.23 4.47 15.68
C GLY A 171 -3.75 5.84 15.23
N GLN A 172 -3.03 6.93 15.49
CA GLN A 172 -3.47 8.29 15.12
C GLN A 172 -3.71 8.48 13.62
N ILE A 173 -3.06 7.67 12.79
CA ILE A 173 -3.29 7.64 11.34
C ILE A 173 -4.76 7.44 10.96
N PHE A 174 -5.55 6.69 11.76
CA PHE A 174 -6.97 6.45 11.48
C PHE A 174 -7.84 7.70 11.67
N HIS A 175 -7.41 8.67 12.47
CA HIS A 175 -8.12 9.95 12.67
C HIS A 175 -7.71 11.03 11.66
N ARG A 176 -6.76 10.76 10.77
CA ARG A 176 -6.43 11.70 9.70
C ARG A 176 -7.57 11.72 8.70
N SER A 177 -7.99 12.91 8.28
CA SER A 177 -9.22 13.13 7.52
C SER A 177 -9.28 12.33 6.22
N GLU A 178 -8.13 12.16 5.57
CA GLU A 178 -7.96 11.36 4.37
C GLU A 178 -8.32 9.89 4.62
N VAL A 179 -7.81 9.31 5.70
CA VAL A 179 -8.03 7.91 6.08
C VAL A 179 -9.47 7.71 6.56
N GLU A 180 -9.95 8.58 7.44
CA GLU A 180 -11.33 8.55 7.93
C GLU A 180 -12.32 8.59 6.77
N HIS A 181 -12.15 9.53 5.83
CA HIS A 181 -13.04 9.63 4.69
C HIS A 181 -12.94 8.42 3.76
N ALA A 182 -11.73 7.90 3.52
CA ALA A 182 -11.56 6.76 2.64
C ALA A 182 -12.19 5.48 3.22
N ILE A 183 -12.15 5.31 4.53
CA ILE A 183 -12.76 4.16 5.20
C ILE A 183 -14.27 4.38 5.30
N ALA A 184 -14.73 5.51 5.82
CA ALA A 184 -16.09 5.64 6.31
C ALA A 184 -17.01 6.55 5.48
N ARG A 185 -16.52 7.25 4.45
CA ARG A 185 -17.31 8.24 3.70
C ARG A 185 -17.39 7.97 2.20
N TYR A 186 -16.26 7.66 1.57
CA TYR A 186 -16.19 7.52 0.11
C TYR A 186 -16.16 6.04 -0.30
N PRO A 187 -16.81 5.67 -1.41
CA PRO A 187 -16.78 4.32 -1.97
C PRO A 187 -15.45 4.07 -2.69
N HIS A 188 -14.35 4.20 -1.96
CA HIS A 188 -13.00 3.98 -2.45
C HIS A 188 -12.69 2.48 -2.52
N GLY A 189 -11.98 2.05 -3.56
CA GLY A 189 -11.36 0.73 -3.57
C GLY A 189 -10.15 0.70 -2.63
N ALA A 190 -9.56 -0.47 -2.50
CA ALA A 190 -8.40 -0.75 -1.66
C ALA A 190 -7.21 0.12 -2.06
N VAL A 191 -6.96 0.32 -3.36
CA VAL A 191 -5.88 1.22 -3.83
C VAL A 191 -6.11 2.64 -3.34
N GLU A 192 -7.32 3.20 -3.47
CA GLU A 192 -7.60 4.56 -3.02
C GLU A 192 -7.61 4.71 -1.49
N VAL A 193 -8.03 3.69 -0.75
CA VAL A 193 -7.90 3.65 0.71
C VAL A 193 -6.42 3.74 1.10
N MET A 194 -5.58 2.94 0.47
CA MET A 194 -4.16 2.88 0.79
C MET A 194 -3.41 4.15 0.34
N ASN A 195 -3.79 4.74 -0.79
CA ASN A 195 -3.30 6.06 -1.22
C ASN A 195 -3.74 7.17 -0.25
N SER A 196 -4.90 7.04 0.40
CA SER A 196 -5.34 8.01 1.41
C SER A 196 -4.48 7.93 2.68
N VAL A 197 -3.96 6.75 3.02
CA VAL A 197 -2.97 6.58 4.09
C VAL A 197 -1.66 7.30 3.73
N THR A 198 -1.14 7.13 2.51
CA THR A 198 0.09 7.83 2.10
C THR A 198 -0.10 9.34 2.07
N MET A 199 -1.25 9.81 1.56
CA MET A 199 -1.59 11.22 1.53
C MET A 199 -1.69 11.81 2.95
N ALA A 200 -2.22 11.06 3.91
CA ALA A 200 -2.28 11.50 5.30
C ALA A 200 -0.88 11.70 5.90
N VAL A 201 0.06 10.81 5.62
CA VAL A 201 1.45 10.95 6.08
C VAL A 201 2.14 12.11 5.35
N GLU A 202 1.96 12.27 4.04
CA GLU A 202 2.61 13.33 3.25
C GLU A 202 2.15 14.75 3.58
N ARG A 203 0.95 14.91 4.14
CA ARG A 203 0.35 16.22 4.45
C ARG A 203 0.52 16.64 5.91
N ASP A 204 0.99 15.73 6.75
CA ASP A 204 1.01 15.94 8.19
C ASP A 204 2.45 15.93 8.68
N ASP A 205 2.95 17.11 9.05
CA ASP A 205 4.33 17.29 9.52
C ASP A 205 4.62 16.53 10.84
N GLU A 206 3.60 15.99 11.51
CA GLU A 206 3.75 15.15 12.72
C GLU A 206 3.85 13.66 12.41
N LEU A 207 3.72 13.25 11.15
CA LEU A 207 3.80 11.87 10.72
C LEU A 207 4.93 11.67 9.72
N THR A 208 5.68 10.59 9.90
CA THR A 208 6.71 10.17 8.94
C THR A 208 6.44 8.76 8.43
N PHE A 209 7.04 8.41 7.29
CA PHE A 209 6.97 7.04 6.78
C PHE A 209 7.77 6.03 7.59
N GLU A 210 8.66 6.50 8.47
CA GLU A 210 9.35 5.68 9.47
C GLU A 210 8.38 5.22 10.57
N GLU A 211 7.51 6.13 11.02
CA GLU A 211 6.54 5.88 12.10
C GLU A 211 5.21 5.28 11.57
N VAL A 212 4.94 5.42 10.28
CA VAL A 212 3.73 4.94 9.62
C VAL A 212 4.06 4.15 8.35
N ASN A 213 3.92 2.83 8.45
CA ASN A 213 3.91 1.95 7.30
C ASN A 213 2.47 1.74 6.79
N PRO A 214 2.12 2.14 5.55
CA PRO A 214 0.81 1.87 4.99
C PRO A 214 0.42 0.38 5.00
N GLU A 215 1.36 -0.55 4.80
CA GLU A 215 1.05 -1.98 4.89
C GLU A 215 0.66 -2.42 6.30
N ALA A 216 1.13 -1.73 7.35
CA ALA A 216 0.70 -1.98 8.73
C ALA A 216 -0.75 -1.55 8.95
N VAL A 217 -1.16 -0.41 8.38
CA VAL A 217 -2.58 0.02 8.37
C VAL A 217 -3.45 -1.04 7.68
N ARG A 218 -3.00 -1.56 6.52
CA ARG A 218 -3.68 -2.67 5.85
C ARG A 218 -3.76 -3.91 6.72
N ALA A 219 -2.69 -4.25 7.44
CA ALA A 219 -2.66 -5.39 8.34
C ALA A 219 -3.65 -5.24 9.51
N VAL A 220 -3.81 -4.03 10.04
CA VAL A 220 -4.84 -3.72 11.05
C VAL A 220 -6.24 -3.93 10.46
N LEU A 221 -6.52 -3.43 9.26
CA LEU A 221 -7.82 -3.64 8.59
C LEU A 221 -8.12 -5.13 8.39
N PHE A 222 -7.14 -5.92 7.95
CA PHE A 222 -7.30 -7.37 7.81
C PHE A 222 -7.54 -8.08 9.13
N ARG A 223 -6.85 -7.68 10.21
CA ARG A 223 -7.05 -8.27 11.53
C ARG A 223 -8.43 -7.93 12.09
N TYR A 224 -8.84 -6.67 11.97
CA TYR A 224 -10.18 -6.24 12.37
C TYR A 224 -11.25 -7.07 11.66
N ALA A 225 -11.13 -7.18 10.33
CA ALA A 225 -12.03 -8.00 9.52
C ALA A 225 -12.06 -9.46 9.96
N ALA A 226 -10.91 -10.08 10.18
CA ALA A 226 -10.84 -11.49 10.59
C ALA A 226 -11.46 -11.77 11.96
N GLU A 227 -11.58 -10.76 12.83
CA GLU A 227 -12.15 -10.89 14.16
C GLU A 227 -13.64 -10.54 14.24
N HIS A 228 -14.15 -9.74 13.29
CA HIS A 228 -15.49 -9.16 13.35
C HIS A 228 -16.38 -9.52 12.16
N LEU A 229 -15.82 -10.02 11.06
CA LEU A 229 -16.58 -10.51 9.91
C LEU A 229 -16.64 -12.05 9.94
N ASP A 230 -17.85 -12.59 9.84
CA ASP A 230 -18.15 -14.03 9.90
C ASP A 230 -18.04 -14.75 8.54
#